data_AF-A0A7X0IED7-F1
#
_entry.id   AF-A0A7X0IED7-F1
#
_cell.length_a   1.000
_cell.length_b   1.000
_cell.length_c   1.000
_cell.angle_alpha   90.00
_cell.angle_beta   90.00
_cell.angle_gamma   90.00
#
_symmetry.space_group_name_H-M   'P 1'
#
loop_
_entity.id
_entity.type
_entity.pdbx_description
1 polymer ?
#
loop_
_entity_poly.entity_id
_entity_poly.type
_entity_poly.pdbx_seq_one_letter_code
_entity_poly.pdbx_strand_id
1 'polypeptide(L)'
;MILTAAAGYVAPSLIGLGAAWLTAAGYITVFLWTVLLLLAGMLLMIRNIYGAIALITVGGAVFTLSMFTPPDVQGWVAYAACWFLLFGGIRPILELRRKRRRGRAVDSDADQLARLTPFPPGFHIFMFLLISTAALVAGAYLLAPITLPPL
;
A
#
# COMPACT_ATOMS: atom_id res chain seq x y z
N MET A 1 -13.34 -8.37 -12.19
CA MET A 1 -12.35 -9.35 -11.67
C MET A 1 -10.93 -9.01 -12.06
N ILE A 2 -10.62 -8.62 -13.30
CA ILE A 2 -9.24 -8.28 -13.70
C ILE A 2 -8.64 -7.17 -12.82
N LEU A 3 -9.29 -6.01 -12.74
CA LEU A 3 -8.78 -4.87 -11.96
C LEU A 3 -8.70 -5.17 -10.46
N THR A 4 -9.68 -5.87 -9.90
CA THR A 4 -9.73 -6.21 -8.48
C THR A 4 -8.64 -7.22 -8.09
N ALA A 5 -8.39 -8.22 -8.94
CA ALA A 5 -7.32 -9.21 -8.74
C ALA A 5 -5.93 -8.55 -8.84
N ALA A 6 -5.73 -7.64 -9.79
CA ALA A 6 -4.47 -6.91 -9.91
C ALA A 6 -4.25 -5.93 -8.73
N ALA A 7 -5.30 -5.19 -8.34
CA ALA A 7 -5.24 -4.18 -7.29
C ALA A 7 -4.77 -4.76 -5.94
N GLY A 8 -5.12 -6.01 -5.62
CA GLY A 8 -4.70 -6.67 -4.37
C GLY A 8 -3.17 -6.75 -4.18
N TYR A 9 -2.38 -6.66 -5.25
CA TYR A 9 -0.91 -6.74 -5.18
C TYR A 9 -0.25 -5.38 -5.39
N VAL A 10 -0.76 -4.58 -6.32
CA VAL A 10 -0.08 -3.32 -6.71
C VAL A 10 -0.56 -2.11 -5.92
N ALA A 11 -1.77 -2.13 -5.36
CA ALA A 11 -2.35 -0.96 -4.70
C ALA A 11 -1.51 -0.46 -3.50
N PRO A 12 -1.00 -1.31 -2.58
CA PRO A 12 -0.18 -0.82 -1.47
C PRO A 12 1.05 -0.04 -1.93
N SER A 13 1.79 -0.60 -2.91
CA SER A 13 3.00 0.03 -3.45
C SER A 13 2.71 1.35 -4.17
N LEU A 14 1.62 1.40 -4.95
CA LEU A 14 1.22 2.62 -5.68
C LEU A 14 0.71 3.71 -4.73
N ILE A 15 -0.06 3.35 -3.70
CA ILE A 15 -0.47 4.30 -2.65
C ILE A 15 0.76 4.78 -1.89
N GLY A 16 1.72 3.90 -1.58
CA GLY A 16 3.00 4.27 -0.97
C GLY A 16 3.82 5.24 -1.83
N LEU A 17 3.82 5.08 -3.15
CA LEU A 17 4.47 6.02 -4.07
C LEU A 17 3.75 7.38 -4.07
N GLY A 18 2.42 7.38 -4.11
CA GLY A 18 1.64 8.62 -4.00
C GLY A 18 1.87 9.34 -2.67
N ALA A 19 1.95 8.58 -1.58
CA ALA A 19 2.30 9.08 -0.26
C ALA A 19 3.70 9.70 -0.23
N ALA A 20 4.69 9.03 -0.82
CA ALA A 20 6.06 9.52 -0.92
C ALA A 20 6.12 10.83 -1.71
N TRP A 21 5.38 10.93 -2.81
CA TRP A 21 5.28 12.15 -3.61
C TRP A 21 4.64 13.32 -2.84
N LEU A 22 3.49 13.09 -2.18
CA LEU A 22 2.84 14.11 -1.36
C LEU A 22 3.74 14.56 -0.20
N THR A 23 4.43 13.61 0.45
CA THR A 23 5.34 13.89 1.56
C THR A 23 6.54 14.71 1.08
N ALA A 24 7.17 14.33 -0.04
CA ALA A 24 8.27 15.08 -0.63
C ALA A 24 7.87 16.49 -1.09
N ALA A 25 6.61 16.67 -1.49
CA ALA A 25 6.05 17.97 -1.86
C ALA A 25 5.55 18.80 -0.65
N GLY A 26 5.67 18.29 0.57
CA GLY A 26 5.22 18.97 1.80
C GLY A 26 3.71 18.90 2.07
N TYR A 27 2.94 18.16 1.27
CA TYR A 27 1.49 18.00 1.41
C TYR A 27 1.10 16.88 2.39
N ILE A 28 1.69 16.88 3.59
CA ILE A 28 1.49 15.84 4.61
C ILE A 28 0.03 15.77 5.05
N THR A 29 -0.62 16.91 5.29
CA THR A 29 -2.03 16.96 5.67
C THR A 29 -2.92 16.31 4.61
N VAL A 30 -2.70 16.61 3.32
CA VAL A 30 -3.46 16.00 2.21
C VAL A 30 -3.30 14.48 2.20
N PHE A 31 -2.08 14.00 2.44
CA PHE A 31 -1.81 12.57 2.54
C PHE A 31 -2.59 11.92 3.69
N LEU A 32 -2.49 12.46 4.92
CA LEU A 32 -3.18 11.90 6.09
C LEU A 32 -4.70 11.85 5.91
N TRP A 33 -5.30 12.91 5.37
CA TRP A 33 -6.74 12.95 5.08
C TRP A 33 -7.14 12.00 3.95
N THR A 34 -6.29 11.80 2.95
CA THR A 34 -6.51 10.81 1.90
C THR A 34 -6.52 9.39 2.48
N VAL A 35 -5.61 9.09 3.41
CA VAL A 35 -5.60 7.81 4.14
C VAL A 35 -6.87 7.64 4.97
N LEU A 36 -7.32 8.68 5.69
CA LEU A 36 -8.58 8.64 6.44
C LEU A 36 -9.79 8.37 5.54
N LEU A 37 -9.86 9.02 4.37
CA LEU A 37 -10.94 8.80 3.41
C LEU A 37 -10.92 7.36 2.88
N LEU A 38 -9.74 6.82 2.60
CA LEU A 38 -9.57 5.43 2.18
C LEU A 38 -10.01 4.45 3.29
N LEU A 39 -9.60 4.70 4.54
CA LEU A 39 -10.01 3.87 5.69
C LEU A 39 -11.52 3.93 5.92
N ALA A 40 -12.13 5.11 5.77
CA ALA A 40 -13.58 5.28 5.86
C ALA A 40 -14.31 4.50 4.75
N GLY A 41 -13.82 4.59 3.51
CA GLY A 41 -14.35 3.79 2.39
C GLY A 41 -14.23 2.28 2.63
N MET A 42 -13.09 1.83 3.16
CA MET A 42 -12.90 0.43 3.55
C MET A 42 -13.84 0.00 4.68
N LEU A 43 -14.09 0.89 5.65
CA LEU A 43 -15.00 0.62 6.77
C LEU A 43 -16.45 0.42 6.30
N LEU A 44 -16.89 1.11 5.25
CA LEU A 44 -18.20 0.88 4.65
C LEU A 44 -18.29 -0.47 3.92
N MET A 45 -17.17 -0.96 3.41
CA MET A 45 -17.10 -2.22 2.65
C MET A 45 -16.88 -3.44 3.54
N ILE A 46 -16.27 -3.28 4.71
CA ILE A 46 -15.89 -4.39 5.58
C ILE A 46 -17.15 -5.03 6.19
N ARG A 47 -17.22 -6.36 6.10
CA ARG A 47 -18.33 -7.16 6.66
C ARG A 47 -17.91 -7.99 7.88
N ASN A 48 -16.76 -7.65 8.47
CA ASN A 48 -16.13 -8.40 9.56
C ASN A 48 -15.83 -7.47 10.73
N ILE A 49 -16.22 -7.87 11.95
CA ILE A 49 -16.08 -7.05 13.15
C ILE A 49 -14.61 -6.80 13.51
N TYR A 50 -13.75 -7.80 13.35
CA TYR A 50 -12.32 -7.63 13.60
C TYR A 50 -11.71 -6.59 12.64
N GLY A 51 -12.11 -6.65 11.36
CA GLY A 51 -11.69 -5.66 10.36
C GLY A 51 -12.24 -4.26 10.67
N ALA A 52 -13.49 -4.16 11.10
CA ALA A 52 -14.09 -2.88 11.50
C ALA A 52 -13.36 -2.27 12.70
N ILE A 53 -13.08 -3.06 13.75
CA ILE A 53 -12.31 -2.61 14.92
C ILE A 53 -10.92 -2.14 14.49
N ALA A 54 -10.20 -2.93 13.69
CA ALA A 54 -8.88 -2.56 13.20
C ALA A 54 -8.89 -1.24 12.41
N LEU A 55 -9.86 -1.05 11.51
CA LEU A 55 -10.00 0.18 10.72
C LEU A 55 -10.36 1.38 11.59
N ILE A 56 -11.26 1.22 12.58
CA ILE A 56 -11.61 2.30 13.52
C ILE A 56 -10.40 2.67 14.38
N THR A 57 -9.65 1.69 14.88
CA THR A 57 -8.45 1.94 15.70
C THR A 57 -7.38 2.68 14.89
N VAL A 58 -7.05 2.20 13.69
CA VAL A 58 -6.04 2.86 12.85
C VAL A 58 -6.53 4.22 12.36
N GLY A 59 -7.79 4.33 11.92
CA GLY A 59 -8.38 5.59 11.48
C GLY A 59 -8.45 6.62 12.60
N GLY A 60 -8.85 6.21 13.80
CA GLY A 60 -8.84 7.05 14.99
C GLY A 60 -7.43 7.53 15.33
N ALA A 61 -6.43 6.65 15.31
CA ALA A 61 -5.04 7.03 15.55
C ALA A 61 -4.52 8.04 14.51
N VAL A 62 -4.78 7.81 13.22
CA VAL A 62 -4.39 8.74 12.15
C VAL A 62 -5.11 10.09 12.30
N PHE A 63 -6.40 10.09 12.64
CA PHE A 63 -7.18 11.32 12.84
C PHE A 63 -6.68 12.12 14.05
N THR A 64 -6.46 11.45 15.19
CA THR A 64 -5.89 12.09 16.38
C THR A 64 -4.51 12.66 16.06
N LEU A 65 -3.68 11.90 15.34
CA LEU A 65 -2.38 12.38 14.90
C LEU A 65 -2.51 13.63 14.01
N SER A 66 -3.39 13.62 13.02
CA SER A 66 -3.54 14.75 12.08
C SER A 66 -4.07 16.01 12.74
N MET A 67 -4.87 15.88 13.81
CA MET A 67 -5.53 17.02 14.47
C MET A 67 -4.74 17.60 15.64
N PHE A 68 -3.98 16.76 16.36
CA PHE A 68 -3.41 17.15 17.66
C PHE A 68 -1.88 17.12 17.73
N THR A 69 -1.18 16.67 16.68
CA THR A 69 0.30 16.61 16.72
C THR A 69 0.94 17.73 15.91
N PRO A 70 2.13 18.22 16.32
CA PRO A 70 2.90 19.18 15.55
C PRO A 70 3.28 18.65 14.15
N PRO A 71 3.50 19.53 13.17
CA PRO A 71 3.88 19.15 11.80
C PRO A 71 5.08 18.19 11.73
N ASP A 72 6.05 18.36 12.62
CA ASP A 72 7.26 17.53 12.68
C ASP A 72 6.91 16.06 12.94
N VAL A 73 6.04 15.80 13.93
CA VAL A 73 5.57 14.45 14.27
C VAL A 73 4.75 13.86 13.13
N GLN A 74 3.92 14.67 12.47
CA GLN A 74 3.17 14.24 11.29
C GLN A 74 4.09 13.83 10.14
N GLY A 75 5.19 14.56 9.94
CA GLY A 75 6.23 14.24 8.96
C GLY A 75 6.90 12.88 9.22
N TRP A 76 7.32 12.63 10.46
CA TRP A 76 7.90 11.33 10.85
C TRP A 76 6.95 10.16 10.62
N VAL A 77 5.67 10.33 10.99
CA VAL A 77 4.67 9.27 10.77
C VAL A 77 4.34 9.10 9.29
N ALA A 78 4.25 10.18 8.52
CA ALA A 78 4.05 10.11 7.09
C ALA A 78 5.21 9.38 6.40
N TYR A 79 6.45 9.67 6.79
CA TYR A 79 7.64 8.99 6.31
C TYR A 79 7.61 7.48 6.59
N ALA A 80 7.28 7.10 7.83
CA ALA A 80 7.13 5.70 8.21
C ALA A 80 6.01 5.00 7.43
N ALA A 81 4.86 5.67 7.25
CA ALA A 81 3.72 5.16 6.49
C ALA A 81 4.05 4.96 5.01
N CYS A 82 4.82 5.86 4.39
CA CYS A 82 5.29 5.72 3.02
C CYS A 82 6.10 4.42 2.86
N TRP A 83 7.11 4.21 3.70
CA TRP A 83 7.92 3.00 3.65
C TRP A 83 7.09 1.73 3.91
N PHE A 84 6.20 1.76 4.89
CA PHE A 84 5.30 0.65 5.19
C PHE A 84 4.47 0.25 3.96
N LEU A 85 3.89 1.22 3.25
CA LEU A 85 3.08 0.99 2.05
C LEU A 85 3.91 0.53 0.85
N LEU A 86 5.08 1.13 0.63
CA LEU A 86 6.02 0.76 -0.45
C LEU A 86 6.48 -0.70 -0.32
N PHE A 87 6.78 -1.16 0.90
CA PHE A 87 7.13 -2.57 1.15
C PHE A 87 5.89 -3.48 1.21
N GLY A 88 4.71 -2.94 1.52
CA GLY A 88 3.47 -3.68 1.73
C GLY A 88 3.05 -4.53 0.53
N GLY A 89 3.31 -4.10 -0.70
CA GLY A 89 2.99 -4.87 -1.91
C GLY A 89 3.99 -5.97 -2.25
N ILE A 90 5.23 -5.90 -1.76
CA ILE A 90 6.29 -6.84 -2.14
C ILE A 90 6.12 -8.19 -1.44
N ARG A 91 5.84 -8.18 -0.13
CA ARG A 91 5.75 -9.42 0.67
C ARG A 91 4.65 -10.37 0.16
N PRO A 92 3.41 -9.94 -0.13
CA PRO A 92 2.37 -10.81 -0.67
C PRO A 92 2.76 -11.48 -2.00
N ILE A 93 3.49 -10.76 -2.87
CA ILE A 93 3.97 -11.29 -4.16
C ILE A 93 5.00 -12.42 -3.95
N LEU A 94 5.91 -12.24 -2.99
CA LEU A 94 6.91 -13.27 -2.64
C LEU A 94 6.25 -14.50 -2.00
N GLU A 95 5.28 -14.29 -1.12
CA GLU A 95 4.49 -15.38 -0.53
C GLU A 95 3.71 -16.16 -1.59
N LEU A 96 3.11 -15.46 -2.56
CA LEU A 96 2.45 -16.07 -3.70
C LEU A 96 3.42 -16.92 -4.53
N ARG A 97 4.61 -16.39 -4.87
CA ARG A 97 5.66 -17.16 -5.56
C ARG A 97 6.05 -18.42 -4.78
N ARG A 98 6.20 -18.33 -3.46
CA ARG A 98 6.58 -19.47 -2.60
C ARG A 98 5.48 -20.53 -2.53
N LYS A 99 4.21 -20.11 -2.40
CA LYS A 99 3.04 -21.02 -2.43
C LYS A 99 2.94 -21.75 -3.76
N ARG A 100 3.20 -21.04 -4.87
CA ARG A 100 3.19 -21.61 -6.22
C ARG A 100 4.27 -22.65 -6.45
N ARG A 101 5.51 -22.39 -6.02
CA ARG A 101 6.62 -23.38 -6.08
C ARG A 101 6.28 -24.69 -5.34
N ARG A 102 5.38 -24.64 -4.36
CA ARG A 102 4.91 -25.80 -3.59
C ARG A 102 3.65 -26.46 -4.16
N GLY A 103 3.19 -26.05 -5.35
CA GLY A 103 1.99 -26.59 -6.00
C GLY A 103 0.66 -26.19 -5.33
N ARG A 104 0.65 -25.25 -4.38
CA ARG A 104 -0.52 -24.91 -3.54
C ARG A 104 -1.25 -23.63 -3.95
N ALA A 105 -1.11 -23.19 -5.20
CA ALA A 105 -1.61 -21.89 -5.66
C ALA A 105 -2.61 -21.98 -6.82
N VAL A 106 -3.29 -23.11 -7.03
CA VAL A 106 -4.11 -23.40 -8.24
C VAL A 106 -5.26 -22.38 -8.47
N ASP A 107 -5.67 -21.62 -7.45
CA ASP A 107 -6.68 -20.56 -7.53
C ASP A 107 -6.19 -19.18 -7.06
N SER A 108 -4.91 -18.88 -7.27
CA SER A 108 -4.41 -17.53 -6.97
C SER A 108 -4.99 -16.47 -7.90
N ASP A 109 -5.00 -15.22 -7.46
CA ASP A 109 -5.45 -14.08 -8.28
C ASP A 109 -4.68 -13.97 -9.60
N ALA A 110 -3.40 -14.38 -9.62
CA ALA A 110 -2.60 -14.43 -10.83
C ALA A 110 -3.10 -15.51 -11.81
N ASP A 111 -3.56 -16.66 -11.30
CA ASP A 111 -4.14 -17.72 -12.12
C ASP A 111 -5.55 -17.34 -12.59
N GLN A 112 -6.33 -16.63 -11.78
CA GLN A 112 -7.60 -16.02 -12.22
C GLN A 112 -7.37 -15.02 -13.35
N LEU A 113 -6.35 -14.16 -13.25
CA LEU A 113 -5.98 -13.24 -14.32
C LEU A 113 -5.54 -13.96 -15.59
N ALA A 114 -4.79 -15.06 -15.47
CA ALA A 114 -4.40 -15.86 -16.62
C ALA A 114 -5.57 -16.58 -17.31
N ARG A 115 -6.67 -16.83 -16.58
CA ARG A 115 -7.92 -17.33 -17.18
C ARG A 115 -8.72 -16.23 -17.89
N LEU A 116 -8.54 -14.97 -17.48
CA LEU A 116 -9.26 -13.81 -18.01
C LEU A 116 -8.47 -13.01 -19.06
N THR A 117 -7.18 -13.31 -19.25
CA THR A 117 -6.28 -12.58 -20.15
C THR A 117 -5.42 -13.59 -20.93
N PRO A 118 -4.88 -13.22 -22.10
CA PRO A 118 -4.04 -14.13 -22.90
C PRO A 118 -2.68 -14.44 -22.27
N PHE A 119 -2.34 -13.83 -21.13
CA PHE A 119 -1.02 -13.93 -20.54
C PHE A 119 -0.94 -15.02 -19.46
N PRO A 120 0.16 -15.79 -19.40
CA PRO A 120 0.33 -16.84 -18.40
C PRO A 120 0.42 -16.25 -16.99
N PRO A 121 0.12 -17.02 -15.93
CA PRO A 121 0.10 -16.46 -14.57
C PRO A 121 1.48 -15.99 -14.08
N GLY A 122 2.56 -16.49 -14.67
CA GLY A 122 3.92 -15.99 -14.40
C GLY A 122 4.15 -14.54 -14.86
N PHE A 123 3.51 -14.13 -15.97
CA PHE A 123 3.58 -12.77 -16.48
C PHE A 123 2.93 -11.77 -15.49
N HIS A 124 1.75 -12.10 -14.96
CA HIS A 124 1.07 -11.26 -13.97
C HIS A 124 1.89 -11.09 -12.69
N ILE A 125 2.47 -12.18 -12.17
CA ILE A 125 3.38 -12.13 -11.01
C ILE A 125 4.62 -11.27 -11.30
N PHE A 126 5.16 -11.34 -12.51
CA PHE A 126 6.27 -10.48 -12.93
C PHE A 126 5.85 -9.01 -12.97
N MET A 127 4.70 -8.70 -13.58
CA MET A 127 4.17 -7.33 -13.63
C MET A 127 3.93 -6.75 -12.24
N PHE A 128 3.33 -7.52 -11.32
CA PHE A 128 3.13 -7.07 -9.94
C PHE A 128 4.44 -6.74 -9.24
N LEU A 129 5.45 -7.58 -9.43
CA LEU A 129 6.78 -7.37 -8.85
C LEU A 129 7.46 -6.16 -9.49
N LEU A 130 7.36 -6.01 -10.81
CA LEU A 130 7.93 -4.89 -11.55
C LEU A 130 7.33 -3.56 -11.07
N ILE A 131 6.00 -3.48 -11.03
CA ILE A 131 5.28 -2.26 -10.57
C ILE A 131 5.64 -1.95 -9.12
N SER A 132 5.63 -2.95 -8.22
CA SER A 132 5.93 -2.74 -6.81
C SER A 132 7.39 -2.33 -6.58
N THR A 133 8.32 -2.94 -7.32
CA THR A 133 9.75 -2.60 -7.20
C THR A 133 10.04 -1.23 -7.80
N ALA A 134 9.43 -0.89 -8.94
CA ALA A 134 9.53 0.45 -9.53
C ALA A 134 8.97 1.52 -8.58
N ALA A 135 7.81 1.26 -7.97
CA ALA A 135 7.23 2.14 -6.96
C ALA A 135 8.14 2.29 -5.73
N LEU A 136 8.73 1.19 -5.23
CA LEU A 136 9.69 1.22 -4.14
C LEU A 136 10.91 2.08 -4.47
N VAL A 137 11.52 1.89 -5.65
CA VAL A 137 12.72 2.63 -6.07
C VAL A 137 12.39 4.12 -6.26
N ALA A 138 11.29 4.44 -6.94
CA ALA A 138 10.86 5.82 -7.13
C ALA A 138 10.49 6.49 -5.79
N GLY A 139 9.78 5.79 -4.92
CA GLY A 139 9.45 6.26 -3.57
C GLY A 139 10.70 6.49 -2.73
N ALA A 140 11.65 5.57 -2.75
CA ALA A 140 12.94 5.73 -2.07
C ALA A 140 13.70 6.96 -2.57
N TYR A 141 13.71 7.21 -3.88
CA TYR A 141 14.31 8.41 -4.47
C TYR A 141 13.62 9.70 -4.01
N LEU A 142 12.29 9.71 -3.93
CA LEU A 142 11.51 10.85 -3.42
C LEU A 142 11.74 11.12 -1.93
N LEU A 143 11.97 10.07 -1.15
CA LEU A 143 12.17 10.15 0.29
C LEU A 143 13.64 10.40 0.69
N ALA A 144 14.62 10.07 -0.15
CA ALA A 144 16.05 10.25 0.11
C ALA A 144 16.48 11.70 0.41
N PRO A 145 15.98 12.75 -0.28
CA PRO A 145 16.36 14.12 0.01
C PRO A 145 15.63 14.71 1.24
N ILE A 146 14.69 13.98 1.86
CA ILE A 146 13.90 14.50 2.98
C ILE A 146 14.76 14.51 4.24
N THR A 147 15.24 15.70 4.62
CA THR A 147 15.82 15.97 5.94
C THR A 147 14.69 16.13 6.94
N LEU A 148 14.54 15.16 7.84
CA LEU A 148 13.53 15.23 8.90
C LEU A 148 13.99 16.23 9.98
N PRO A 149 13.07 17.02 10.56
CA PRO A 149 13.41 17.95 11.63
C PRO A 149 14.00 17.21 12.84
N PRO A 150 14.96 17.82 13.56
CA PRO A 150 15.54 17.21 14.76
C PRO A 150 14.45 16.95 15.82
N LEU A 151 14.57 15.81 16.50
CA LEU A 151 13.66 15.37 17.58
C LEU A 151 13.81 16.21 18.85
#